data_AF-A0A923UMF8-F1
#
_entry.id   AF-A0A923UMF8-F1
#
_cell.length_a   1.000
_cell.length_b   1.000
_cell.length_c   1.000
_cell.angle_alpha   90.00
_cell.angle_beta   90.00
_cell.angle_gamma   90.00
#
_symmetry.space_group_name_H-M   'P 1'
#
loop_
_entity.id
_entity.type
_entity.pdbx_description
1 polymer ?
#
loop_
_entity_poly.entity_id
_entity_poly.type
_entity_poly.pdbx_seq_one_letter_code
_entity_poly.pdbx_strand_id
1 'polypeptide(L)'
;NVGIEVGKQWNVFSLGLVLGKTSLERQVARDSTTYLEIHPNLNVFQQGKFTNTITAGIGYIFNAKQSMLTEFTSGIEYSINPHFHINISFGQYYYSGRFASSSSTFWGLSGVFYFLPANPKSLITR
;
A
#
# COMPACT_ATOMS: atom_id res chain seq x y z
N ASN A 1 5.28 8.35 -2.86
CA ASN A 1 4.61 7.40 -3.78
C ASN A 1 3.13 7.66 -3.82
N VAL A 2 2.49 7.48 -4.96
CA VAL A 2 1.04 7.68 -5.10
C VAL A 2 0.42 6.48 -5.81
N GLY A 3 -0.69 5.98 -5.29
CA GLY A 3 -1.39 4.83 -5.85
C GLY A 3 -2.89 4.83 -5.59
N ILE A 4 -3.59 3.99 -6.34
CA ILE A 4 -4.99 3.65 -6.13
C ILE A 4 -5.04 2.17 -5.76
N GLU A 5 -5.75 1.86 -4.68
CA GLU A 5 -5.93 0.52 -4.18
C GLU A 5 -7.40 0.12 -4.31
N VAL A 6 -7.62 -1.10 -4.81
CA VAL A 6 -8.94 -1.74 -4.80
C VAL A 6 -8.84 -3.06 -4.06
N GLY A 7 -9.76 -3.31 -3.16
CA GLY A 7 -9.59 -4.44 -2.26
C GLY A 7 -10.82 -4.88 -1.51
N LYS A 8 -10.59 -5.81 -0.59
CA LYS A 8 -11.59 -6.30 0.34
C LYS A 8 -11.02 -6.30 1.74
N GLN A 9 -11.77 -5.71 2.66
CA GLN A 9 -11.51 -5.79 4.08
C GLN A 9 -12.47 -6.81 4.72
N TRP A 10 -11.93 -7.62 5.62
CA TRP A 10 -12.74 -8.57 6.41
C TRP A 10 -12.93 -8.07 7.84
N ASN A 11 -11.85 -8.01 8.61
CA ASN A 11 -11.87 -7.56 10.00
C ASN A 11 -10.55 -6.83 10.27
N VAL A 12 -9.64 -7.48 11.00
CA VAL A 12 -8.27 -7.02 11.19
C VAL A 12 -7.41 -7.17 9.94
N PHE A 13 -7.85 -7.95 8.96
CA PHE A 13 -7.12 -8.20 7.73
C PHE A 13 -7.84 -7.60 6.52
N SER A 14 -7.09 -6.97 5.62
CA SER A 14 -7.54 -6.59 4.30
C SER A 14 -6.53 -7.00 3.22
N LEU A 15 -7.03 -7.18 2.01
CA LEU A 15 -6.21 -7.48 0.84
C LEU A 15 -6.59 -6.52 -0.28
N GLY A 16 -5.59 -5.79 -0.77
CA GLY A 16 -5.72 -4.84 -1.87
C GLY A 16 -4.85 -5.19 -3.06
N LEU A 17 -5.25 -4.67 -4.22
CA LEU A 17 -4.43 -4.58 -5.41
C LEU A 17 -4.18 -3.09 -5.68
N VAL A 18 -2.90 -2.71 -5.71
CA VAL A 18 -2.46 -1.33 -5.87
C VAL A 18 -1.85 -1.13 -7.23
N LEU A 19 -2.36 -0.13 -7.95
CA LEU A 19 -1.72 0.41 -9.14
C LEU A 19 -1.19 1.80 -8.79
N GLY A 20 0.13 1.99 -8.91
CA GLY A 20 0.76 3.23 -8.48
C GLY A 20 2.03 3.58 -9.23
N LYS A 21 2.69 4.65 -8.75
CA LYS A 21 3.99 5.10 -9.24
C LYS A 21 5.02 5.26 -8.11
N THR A 22 6.19 4.64 -8.29
CA THR A 22 7.34 4.77 -7.40
C THR A 22 8.15 6.03 -7.76
N SER A 23 8.26 6.97 -6.83
CA SER A 23 8.84 8.31 -7.04
C SER A 23 8.06 9.20 -8.04
N LEU A 24 7.98 10.50 -7.71
CA LEU A 24 7.45 11.54 -8.61
C LEU A 24 8.54 12.10 -9.54
N GLU A 25 9.78 11.63 -9.39
CA GLU A 25 10.89 12.06 -10.23
C GLU A 25 10.74 11.53 -11.66
N ARG A 26 10.94 12.43 -12.63
CA ARG A 26 10.84 12.11 -14.05
C ARG A 26 12.01 11.20 -14.44
N GLN A 27 11.74 9.91 -14.56
CA GLN A 27 12.69 8.98 -15.17
C GLN A 27 12.86 9.33 -16.65
N VAL A 28 14.07 9.72 -17.04
CA VAL A 28 14.44 10.09 -18.42
C VAL A 28 14.81 8.84 -19.25
N ALA A 29 14.93 7.69 -18.60
CA ALA A 29 15.30 6.41 -19.21
C ALA A 29 14.09 5.56 -19.65
N ARG A 30 14.34 4.39 -20.26
CA ARG A 30 13.31 3.39 -20.64
C ARG A 30 12.66 2.68 -19.43
N ASP A 31 13.17 2.91 -18.22
CA ASP A 31 12.66 2.30 -16.99
C ASP A 31 11.36 3.00 -16.55
N SER A 32 10.31 2.23 -16.24
CA SER A 32 9.04 2.77 -15.73
C SER A 32 9.09 2.93 -14.21
N THR A 33 8.32 3.88 -13.69
CA THR A 33 7.97 3.98 -12.26
C THR A 33 6.64 3.33 -11.93
N THR A 34 5.90 2.86 -12.92
CA THR A 34 4.56 2.30 -12.71
C THR A 34 4.67 0.89 -12.17
N TYR A 35 3.91 0.59 -11.12
CA TYR A 35 3.92 -0.71 -10.45
C TYR A 35 2.51 -1.23 -10.20
N LEU A 36 2.42 -2.55 -10.11
CA LEU A 36 1.24 -3.28 -9.63
C LEU A 36 1.66 -4.09 -8.41
N GLU A 37 0.91 -3.99 -7.31
CA GLU A 37 1.27 -4.64 -6.04
C GLU A 37 0.05 -5.26 -5.36
N ILE A 38 0.26 -6.39 -4.68
CA ILE A 38 -0.71 -6.99 -3.77
C ILE A 38 -0.37 -6.52 -2.36
N HIS A 39 -1.33 -5.92 -1.67
CA HIS A 39 -1.20 -5.33 -0.33
C HIS A 39 -2.01 -6.12 0.70
N PRO A 40 -1.42 -7.11 1.39
CA PRO A 40 -2.00 -7.66 2.59
C PRO A 40 -1.77 -6.66 3.74
N ASN A 41 -2.85 -6.09 4.26
CA ASN A 41 -2.81 -5.16 5.39
C ASN A 41 -3.36 -5.81 6.65
N LEU A 42 -2.73 -5.50 7.78
CA LEU A 42 -3.19 -5.85 9.12
C LEU A 42 -3.48 -4.59 9.91
N ASN A 43 -4.70 -4.45 10.40
CA ASN A 43 -5.13 -3.38 11.28
C ASN A 43 -4.64 -3.68 12.70
N VAL A 44 -3.63 -2.94 13.14
CA VAL A 44 -2.99 -3.12 14.45
C VAL A 44 -3.78 -2.40 15.54
N PHE A 45 -4.27 -1.21 15.22
CA PHE A 45 -5.03 -0.38 16.14
C PHE A 45 -6.09 0.39 15.39
N GLN A 46 -7.26 0.57 16.00
CA GLN A 46 -8.34 1.33 15.38
C GLN A 46 -9.07 2.16 16.42
N GLN A 47 -9.25 3.44 16.12
CA GLN A 47 -9.99 4.37 16.94
C GLN A 47 -10.84 5.31 16.07
N GLY A 48 -12.16 5.15 16.14
CA GLY A 48 -13.09 5.91 15.31
C GLY A 48 -12.84 5.66 13.83
N LYS A 49 -12.56 6.72 13.07
CA LYS A 49 -12.28 6.67 11.63
C LYS A 49 -10.81 6.42 11.29
N PHE A 50 -9.93 6.37 12.29
CA PHE A 50 -8.49 6.17 12.08
C PHE A 50 -8.09 4.74 12.42
N THR A 51 -7.32 4.13 11.52
CA THR A 51 -6.79 2.79 11.65
C THR A 51 -5.27 2.84 11.43
N ASN A 52 -4.50 2.23 12.32
CA ASN A 52 -3.09 1.98 12.08
C ASN A 52 -2.92 0.62 11.43
N THR A 53 -2.14 0.57 10.36
CA THR A 53 -1.95 -0.62 9.53
C THR A 53 -0.49 -1.03 9.47
N ILE A 54 -0.26 -2.33 9.31
CA ILE A 54 1.01 -2.89 8.86
C ILE A 54 0.76 -3.60 7.54
N THR A 55 1.63 -3.37 6.56
CA THR A 55 1.51 -3.91 5.21
C THR A 55 2.80 -4.62 4.84
N ALA A 56 2.66 -5.80 4.24
CA ALA A 56 3.76 -6.56 3.67
C ALA A 56 3.46 -6.87 2.20
N GLY A 57 3.69 -5.89 1.33
CA GLY A 57 3.31 -5.98 -0.08
C GLY A 57 4.33 -6.69 -0.96
N ILE A 58 3.82 -7.24 -2.05
CA ILE A 58 4.62 -7.84 -3.13
C ILE A 58 4.04 -7.45 -4.48
N GLY A 59 4.91 -7.03 -5.40
CA GLY A 59 4.50 -6.46 -6.66
C GLY A 59 5.55 -6.53 -7.74
N TYR A 60 5.20 -5.87 -8.83
CA TYR A 60 5.97 -5.85 -10.06
C TYR A 60 6.03 -4.44 -10.63
N ILE A 61 7.23 -4.01 -11.01
CA ILE A 61 7.48 -2.74 -11.71
C ILE A 61 7.68 -3.04 -13.19
N PHE A 62 6.85 -2.44 -14.02
CA PHE A 62 6.89 -2.68 -15.45
C PHE A 62 8.17 -2.10 -16.06
N ASN A 63 8.81 -2.83 -16.96
CA ASN A 63 9.99 -2.35 -17.70
C ASN A 63 11.19 -1.91 -16.82
N ALA A 64 11.27 -2.33 -15.55
CA ALA A 64 12.41 -2.03 -14.68
C ALA A 64 13.42 -3.19 -14.67
N LYS A 65 14.72 -2.88 -14.56
CA LYS A 65 15.78 -3.89 -14.35
C LYS A 65 15.59 -4.67 -13.04
N GLN A 66 15.04 -4.00 -12.03
CA GLN A 66 14.65 -4.56 -10.74
C GLN A 66 13.13 -4.65 -10.70
N SER A 67 12.59 -5.63 -11.42
CA SER A 67 11.15 -5.70 -11.68
C SER A 67 10.35 -6.23 -10.49
N MET A 68 10.96 -6.97 -9.57
CA MET A 68 10.27 -7.45 -8.37
C MET A 68 10.32 -6.38 -7.28
N LEU A 69 9.15 -6.07 -6.72
CA LEU A 69 8.98 -5.12 -5.64
C LEU A 69 8.45 -5.86 -4.41
N THR A 70 9.06 -5.65 -3.26
CA THR A 70 8.43 -5.98 -1.98
C THR A 70 8.47 -4.76 -1.09
N GLU A 71 7.47 -4.63 -0.22
CA GLU A 71 7.40 -3.53 0.71
C GLU A 71 7.08 -4.01 2.12
N PHE A 72 7.54 -3.22 3.09
CA PHE A 72 7.07 -3.32 4.45
C PHE A 72 6.78 -1.91 4.97
N THR A 73 5.53 -1.66 5.37
CA THR A 73 5.10 -0.33 5.78
C THR A 73 4.29 -0.36 7.07
N SER A 74 4.37 0.74 7.83
CA SER A 74 3.37 1.12 8.81
C SER A 74 2.56 2.29 8.25
N GLY A 75 1.25 2.22 8.37
CA GLY A 75 0.33 3.19 7.78
C GLY A 75 -0.69 3.74 8.76
N ILE A 76 -1.25 4.89 8.39
CA ILE A 76 -2.43 5.49 9.01
C ILE A 76 -3.49 5.61 7.93
N GLU A 77 -4.57 4.86 8.11
CA GLU A 77 -5.74 4.87 7.25
C GLU A 77 -6.85 5.72 7.89
N TYR A 78 -7.49 6.57 7.10
CA TYR A 78 -8.67 7.35 7.45
C TYR A 78 -9.88 6.91 6.61
N SER A 79 -10.92 6.42 7.26
CA SER A 79 -12.18 6.03 6.61
C SER A 79 -13.09 7.25 6.42
N ILE A 80 -13.24 7.68 5.16
CA ILE A 80 -14.18 8.76 4.81
C ILE A 80 -15.60 8.22 4.98
N ASN A 81 -15.85 7.06 4.36
CA ASN A 81 -17.08 6.28 4.41
C ASN A 81 -16.71 4.78 4.34
N PRO A 82 -17.66 3.83 4.53
CA PRO A 82 -17.36 2.40 4.59
C PRO A 82 -16.66 1.80 3.36
N HIS A 83 -16.62 2.51 2.23
CA HIS A 83 -16.00 2.02 0.99
C HIS A 83 -14.74 2.79 0.62
N PHE A 84 -14.66 4.09 0.95
CA PHE A 84 -13.54 4.96 0.55
C PHE A 84 -12.68 5.39 1.73
N HIS A 85 -11.42 5.02 1.66
CA HIS A 85 -10.43 5.24 2.69
C HIS A 85 -9.21 5.93 2.07
N ILE A 86 -8.50 6.73 2.86
CA ILE A 86 -7.22 7.33 2.47
C ILE A 86 -6.16 6.73 3.38
N ASN A 87 -5.05 6.26 2.81
CA ASN A 87 -3.95 5.69 3.57
C ASN A 87 -2.67 6.50 3.36
N ILE A 88 -1.98 6.80 4.45
CA ILE A 88 -0.63 7.36 4.45
C ILE A 88 0.30 6.27 4.97
N SER A 89 1.28 5.87 4.17
CA SER A 89 2.21 4.77 4.50
C SER A 89 3.63 5.27 4.66
N PHE A 90 4.35 4.75 5.65
CA PHE A 90 5.76 4.98 5.88
C PHE A 90 6.47 3.63 5.93
N GLY A 91 7.53 3.45 5.14
CA GLY A 91 8.21 2.17 5.13
C GLY A 91 9.37 2.08 4.16
N GLN A 92 9.68 0.86 3.77
CA GLN A 92 10.82 0.56 2.91
C GLN A 92 10.38 -0.32 1.74
N TYR A 93 10.81 0.08 0.54
CA TYR A 93 10.76 -0.77 -0.63
C TYR A 93 12.06 -1.54 -0.79
N TYR A 94 11.94 -2.79 -1.20
CA TYR A 94 13.03 -3.64 -1.64
C TYR A 94 12.77 -4.00 -3.10
N TYR A 95 13.70 -3.60 -3.97
CA TYR A 95 13.67 -3.85 -5.40
C TYR A 95 14.64 -4.99 -5.71
N SER A 96 14.17 -5.99 -6.45
CA SER A 96 14.98 -7.16 -6.82
C SER A 96 14.88 -7.45 -8.32
N GLY A 97 16.02 -7.82 -8.90
CA GLY A 97 16.17 -8.22 -10.29
C GLY A 97 17.31 -9.24 -10.44
N ARG A 98 17.46 -9.79 -11.65
CA ARG A 98 18.38 -10.92 -11.89
C ARG A 98 19.85 -10.63 -11.55
N PHE A 99 20.29 -9.37 -11.67
CA PHE A 99 21.69 -8.96 -11.51
C PHE A 99 21.89 -7.80 -10.53
N ALA A 100 20.81 -7.28 -9.94
CA ALA A 100 20.89 -6.13 -9.05
C ALA A 100 19.72 -6.14 -8.06
N SER A 101 19.96 -5.67 -6.85
CA SER A 101 18.94 -5.39 -5.84
C SER A 101 19.20 -4.02 -5.21
N SER A 102 18.15 -3.33 -4.77
CA SER A 102 18.26 -2.06 -4.07
C SER A 102 17.14 -1.92 -3.04
N SER A 103 17.27 -0.97 -2.12
CA SER A 103 16.21 -0.66 -1.15
C SER A 103 16.13 0.83 -0.89
N SER A 104 14.94 1.35 -0.62
CA SER A 104 14.72 2.77 -0.37
C SER A 104 13.60 2.99 0.63
N THR A 105 13.83 3.89 1.59
CA THR A 105 12.80 4.36 2.52
C THR A 105 11.89 5.34 1.81
N PHE A 106 10.59 5.25 2.06
CA PHE A 106 9.60 6.10 1.41
C PHE A 106 8.45 6.49 2.32
N TRP A 107 7.74 7.52 1.88
CA TRP A 107 6.37 7.80 2.31
C TRP A 107 5.43 7.76 1.10
N GLY A 108 4.21 7.27 1.33
CA GLY A 108 3.22 7.01 0.31
C GLY A 108 1.85 7.55 0.69
N LEU A 109 1.06 7.90 -0.32
CA LEU A 109 -0.35 8.25 -0.19
C LEU A 109 -1.15 7.38 -1.16
N SER A 110 -2.17 6.70 -0.68
CA SER A 110 -3.08 5.94 -1.52
C SER A 110 -4.55 6.22 -1.18
N GLY A 111 -5.39 6.17 -2.22
CA GLY A 111 -6.83 6.06 -2.06
C GLY A 111 -7.24 4.60 -2.16
N VAL A 112 -7.97 4.12 -1.17
CA VAL A 112 -8.42 2.73 -1.08
C VAL A 112 -9.92 2.65 -1.29
N PHE A 113 -10.33 1.74 -2.17
CA PHE A 113 -11.73 1.40 -2.40
C PHE A 113 -12.00 -0.05 -2.03
N TYR A 114 -12.87 -0.26 -1.04
CA TYR A 114 -13.31 -1.59 -0.61
C TYR A 114 -14.65 -1.98 -1.25
N PHE A 115 -14.73 -3.17 -1.86
CA PHE A 115 -15.95 -3.66 -2.51
C PHE A 115 -17.08 -4.01 -1.53
N LEU A 116 -16.73 -4.36 -0.30
CA LEU A 116 -17.68 -4.57 0.79
C LEU A 116 -17.44 -3.50 1.85
N PRO A 117 -18.49 -3.00 2.51
CA PRO A 117 -18.34 -1.97 3.52
C PRO A 117 -17.42 -2.49 4.62
N ALA A 118 -16.27 -1.83 4.76
CA ALA A 118 -15.45 -1.96 5.95
C ALA A 118 -16.30 -1.45 7.12
N ASN A 119 -16.58 -2.32 8.09
CA ASN A 119 -17.21 -1.93 9.33
C ASN A 119 -16.10 -1.69 10.35
N PRO A 120 -15.60 -0.45 10.51
CA PRO A 120 -14.63 -0.13 11.53
C PRO A 120 -15.33 -0.20 12.90
N LYS A 121 -15.52 -1.40 13.43
CA LYS A 121 -15.81 -1.58 14.85
C LYS A 121 -14.51 -1.46 15.61
N SER A 122 -14.49 -0.61 16.63
CA SER A 122 -13.33 -0.46 17.52
C SER A 122 -12.93 -1.84 18.04
N LEU A 123 -11.64 -2.17 17.94
CA LEU A 123 -11.09 -3.39 18.53
C LEU A 123 -11.09 -3.31 20.07
N ILE A 124 -11.15 -2.10 20.62
CA ILE A 124 -11.28 -1.86 22.06
C ILE A 124 -12.74 -1.46 22.32
N THR A 125 -13.50 -2.36 22.91
CA THR A 125 -14.83 -2.07 23.46
C THR A 125 -14.64 -1.87 24.96
N ARG A 126 -14.96 -0.67 25.48
CA ARG A 126 -15.01 -0.43 26.93
C ARG A 126 -16.21 -1.15 27.55
#